data_AF-A0A8D8APP1-F1
#
_entry.id   AF-A0A8D8APP1-F1
#
_cell.length_a   1.000
_cell.length_b   1.000
_cell.length_c   1.000
_cell.angle_alpha   90.00
_cell.angle_beta   90.00
_cell.angle_gamma   90.00
#
_symmetry.space_group_name_H-M   'P 1'
#
loop_
_entity.id
_entity.type
_entity.pdbx_description
1 polymer ?
#
loop_
_entity_poly.entity_id
_entity_poly.type
_entity_poly.pdbx_seq_one_letter_code
_entity_poly.pdbx_strand_id
1 'polypeptide(L)'
;CLNNKCKDPCPGMCGLNAECSVSNHAPTCSCIAGFTGNPSVACHEIPKLAEPIDPCRPSPCGPYSECRVVNQHAVCSCQKNYIGTPPACRPECTVSSECPQDKACMNQRCIDPCPGTCGLNARCNVINHNPICSCSPGFTGDPFIRCLPEEKLPEPKE
;
A
#
# COMPACT_ATOMS: atom_id res chain seq x y z
N CYS A 1 -48.54 46.32 -18.56
CA CYS A 1 -49.70 46.37 -19.46
C CYS A 1 -49.26 47.04 -20.75
N LEU A 2 -49.41 46.36 -21.90
CA LEU A 2 -49.12 46.94 -23.21
C LEU A 2 -50.39 46.74 -24.05
N ASN A 3 -51.00 47.84 -24.51
CA ASN A 3 -52.25 47.83 -25.30
C ASN A 3 -53.41 47.07 -24.63
N ASN A 4 -53.71 47.38 -23.36
CA ASN A 4 -54.77 46.73 -22.57
C ASN A 4 -54.62 45.21 -22.40
N LYS A 5 -53.42 44.66 -22.63
CA LYS A 5 -53.11 43.24 -22.42
C LYS A 5 -51.96 43.08 -21.43
N CYS A 6 -52.09 42.07 -20.58
CA CYS A 6 -50.99 41.58 -19.77
C CYS A 6 -49.96 40.93 -20.71
N LYS A 7 -48.72 41.38 -20.63
CA LYS A 7 -47.58 40.79 -21.33
C LYS A 7 -46.53 40.45 -20.29
N ASP A 8 -45.94 39.28 -20.42
CA ASP A 8 -44.82 38.86 -19.61
C ASP A 8 -43.63 39.83 -19.83
N PRO A 9 -43.12 40.48 -18.78
CA PRO A 9 -41.96 41.36 -18.89
C PRO A 9 -40.63 40.60 -18.99
N CYS A 10 -40.57 39.28 -18.78
CA CYS A 10 -39.31 38.53 -18.73
C CYS A 10 -38.54 38.35 -20.06
N PRO A 11 -39.18 38.20 -21.24
CA PRO A 11 -38.46 37.95 -22.48
C PRO A 11 -37.39 39.02 -22.78
N GLY A 12 -36.12 38.64 -22.72
CA GLY A 12 -34.97 39.48 -23.05
C GLY A 12 -34.46 40.40 -21.94
N MET A 13 -34.99 40.31 -20.71
CA MET A 13 -34.62 41.21 -19.61
C MET A 13 -33.47 40.70 -18.72
N CYS A 14 -33.29 39.38 -18.62
CA CYS A 14 -32.26 38.77 -17.79
C CYS A 14 -31.07 38.27 -18.63
N GLY A 15 -29.90 38.25 -18.00
CA GLY A 15 -28.66 37.77 -18.59
C GLY A 15 -28.60 36.24 -18.73
N LEU A 16 -27.52 35.75 -19.33
CA LEU A 16 -27.27 34.31 -19.48
C LEU A 16 -27.18 33.62 -18.10
N ASN A 17 -27.76 32.42 -17.98
CA ASN A 17 -27.81 31.61 -16.74
C ASN A 17 -28.54 32.30 -15.56
N ALA A 18 -29.43 33.24 -15.86
CA ALA A 18 -30.34 33.84 -14.89
C ALA A 18 -31.79 33.40 -15.14
N GLU A 19 -32.51 33.12 -14.06
CA GLU A 19 -33.95 32.89 -14.06
C GLU A 19 -34.67 34.23 -13.85
N CYS A 20 -35.72 34.46 -14.64
CA CYS A 20 -36.58 35.62 -14.51
C CYS A 20 -37.86 35.25 -13.74
N SER A 21 -38.16 36.02 -12.71
CA SER A 21 -39.44 35.97 -11.99
C SER A 21 -40.12 37.34 -12.04
N VAL A 22 -41.46 37.37 -12.07
CA VAL A 22 -42.21 38.63 -12.08
C VAL A 22 -42.61 38.98 -10.65
N SER A 23 -42.06 40.07 -10.12
CA SER A 23 -42.44 40.62 -8.82
C SER A 23 -42.94 42.06 -8.98
N ASN A 24 -44.09 42.39 -8.39
CA ASN A 24 -44.71 43.72 -8.50
C ASN A 24 -44.83 44.26 -9.94
N HIS A 25 -45.26 43.41 -10.88
CA HIS A 25 -45.33 43.73 -12.33
C HIS A 25 -44.00 44.09 -13.00
N ALA A 26 -42.86 43.82 -12.36
CA ALA A 26 -41.52 44.05 -12.87
C ALA A 26 -40.73 42.73 -12.99
N PRO A 27 -39.81 42.60 -13.98
CA PRO A 27 -38.94 41.45 -14.09
C PRO A 27 -37.85 41.52 -13.00
N THR A 28 -37.67 40.41 -12.29
CA THR A 28 -36.66 40.21 -11.25
C THR A 28 -35.77 39.06 -11.68
N CYS A 29 -34.48 39.34 -11.87
CA CYS A 29 -33.51 38.35 -12.33
C CYS A 29 -32.71 37.80 -11.15
N SER A 30 -32.56 36.47 -11.08
CA SER A 30 -31.70 35.78 -10.12
C SER A 30 -30.87 34.72 -10.83
N CYS A 31 -29.61 34.53 -10.43
CA CYS A 31 -28.80 33.46 -11.00
C CYS A 31 -29.40 32.08 -10.67
N ILE A 32 -29.36 31.17 -11.64
CA ILE A 32 -29.79 29.78 -11.45
C ILE A 32 -28.86 29.10 -10.43
N ALA A 33 -29.37 28.09 -9.72
CA ALA A 33 -28.59 27.32 -8.75
C ALA A 33 -27.26 26.82 -9.35
N GLY A 34 -26.15 27.09 -8.66
CA GLY A 34 -24.80 26.76 -9.14
C GLY A 34 -24.12 27.88 -9.93
N PHE A 35 -24.77 29.04 -10.10
CA PHE A 35 -24.20 30.21 -10.76
C PHE A 35 -24.18 31.44 -9.83
N THR A 36 -23.22 32.34 -10.05
CA THR A 36 -23.04 33.60 -9.35
C THR A 36 -22.70 34.73 -10.32
N GLY A 37 -22.70 35.98 -9.86
CA GLY A 37 -22.44 37.15 -10.70
C GLY A 37 -23.66 38.08 -10.80
N ASN A 38 -23.83 38.72 -11.96
CA ASN A 38 -24.87 39.73 -12.18
C ASN A 38 -26.03 39.14 -13.00
N PRO A 39 -27.21 38.91 -12.41
CA PRO A 39 -28.35 38.31 -13.11
C PRO A 39 -28.90 39.09 -14.30
N SER A 40 -28.62 40.40 -14.39
CA SER A 40 -29.07 41.25 -15.50
C SER A 40 -28.08 41.25 -16.67
N VAL A 41 -26.83 40.84 -16.45
CA VAL A 41 -25.79 40.82 -17.49
C VAL A 41 -25.46 39.38 -17.87
N ALA A 42 -24.93 38.62 -16.93
CA ALA A 42 -24.64 37.20 -17.06
C ALA A 42 -24.24 36.62 -15.70
N CYS A 43 -24.67 35.38 -15.45
CA CYS A 43 -24.19 34.57 -14.35
C CYS A 43 -23.14 33.55 -14.85
N HIS A 44 -22.12 33.32 -14.04
CA HIS A 44 -21.04 32.36 -14.27
C HIS A 44 -21.07 31.26 -13.21
N GLU A 45 -20.51 30.09 -13.53
CA GLU A 45 -20.51 28.95 -12.60
C GLU A 45 -19.81 29.32 -11.30
N ILE A 46 -20.40 28.93 -10.17
CA ILE A 46 -19.75 29.03 -8.87
C ILE A 46 -18.55 28.07 -8.91
N PRO A 47 -17.32 28.56 -8.66
CA PRO A 47 -16.17 27.68 -8.57
C PRO A 47 -16.41 26.66 -7.46
N LYS A 48 -16.54 25.40 -7.83
CA LYS A 48 -16.54 24.31 -6.85
C LYS A 48 -15.19 24.35 -6.17
N LEU A 49 -15.19 24.54 -4.84
CA LEU A 49 -13.97 24.40 -4.05
C LEU A 49 -13.43 23.01 -4.34
N ALA A 50 -12.24 22.92 -4.93
CA ALA A 50 -11.63 21.64 -5.25
C ALA A 50 -11.54 20.84 -3.94
N GLU A 51 -12.14 19.66 -3.93
CA GLU A 51 -11.98 18.76 -2.80
C GLU A 51 -10.49 18.46 -2.63
N PRO A 52 -9.98 18.39 -1.37
CA PRO A 52 -8.59 18.08 -1.13
C PRO A 52 -8.28 16.72 -1.76
N ILE A 53 -7.42 16.73 -2.78
CA ILE A 53 -6.95 15.51 -3.44
C ILE A 53 -6.14 14.74 -2.41
N ASP A 54 -6.54 13.50 -2.13
CA ASP A 54 -5.75 12.60 -1.28
C ASP A 54 -4.43 12.26 -1.99
N PRO A 55 -3.28 12.73 -1.50
CA PRO A 55 -2.00 12.53 -2.19
C PRO A 55 -1.55 11.06 -2.19
N CYS A 56 -2.20 10.19 -1.42
CA CYS A 56 -1.98 8.74 -1.42
C CYS A 56 -2.94 7.99 -2.37
N ARG A 57 -3.81 8.67 -3.13
CA ARG A 57 -4.78 8.01 -4.04
C ARG A 57 -4.79 8.67 -5.44
N PRO A 58 -4.25 8.01 -6.49
CA PRO A 58 -3.51 6.73 -6.44
C PRO A 58 -2.15 6.89 -5.73
N SER A 59 -1.67 5.81 -5.08
CA SER A 59 -0.44 5.89 -4.27
C SER A 59 0.80 6.13 -5.13
N PRO A 60 1.64 7.14 -4.83
CA PRO A 60 2.91 7.37 -5.51
C PRO A 60 4.05 6.50 -4.98
N CYS A 61 3.85 5.75 -3.89
CA CYS A 61 4.93 5.13 -3.12
C CYS A 61 5.49 3.82 -3.70
N GLY A 62 4.95 3.31 -4.81
CA GLY A 62 5.38 2.04 -5.40
C GLY A 62 4.99 0.80 -4.59
N PRO A 63 5.36 -0.40 -5.07
CA PRO A 63 5.03 -1.67 -4.41
C PRO A 63 5.73 -1.80 -3.04
N TYR A 64 5.14 -2.64 -2.18
CA TYR A 64 5.66 -2.95 -0.83
C TYR A 64 5.95 -1.74 0.05
N SER A 65 5.30 -0.63 -0.24
CA SER A 65 5.42 0.63 0.47
C SER A 65 4.10 0.99 1.14
N GLU A 66 4.20 1.72 2.24
CA GLU A 66 3.10 2.34 2.96
C GLU A 66 3.11 3.84 2.66
N CYS A 67 1.95 4.37 2.25
CA CYS A 67 1.75 5.80 2.02
C CYS A 67 1.04 6.40 3.23
N ARG A 68 1.58 7.49 3.77
CA ARG A 68 0.94 8.30 4.81
C ARG A 68 0.90 9.76 4.38
N VAL A 69 -0.17 10.46 4.74
CA VAL A 69 -0.30 11.89 4.45
C VAL A 69 0.33 12.69 5.59
N VAL A 70 1.31 13.54 5.26
CA VAL A 70 1.94 14.48 6.21
C VAL A 70 1.95 15.86 5.56
N ASN A 71 1.32 16.86 6.20
CA ASN A 71 1.22 18.23 5.68
C ASN A 71 0.68 18.30 4.23
N GLN A 72 -0.40 17.56 3.92
CA GLN A 72 -0.98 17.46 2.56
C GLN A 72 -0.05 16.87 1.49
N HIS A 73 1.07 16.25 1.88
CA HIS A 73 1.96 15.52 0.98
C HIS A 73 1.98 14.03 1.28
N ALA A 74 2.22 13.22 0.24
CA ALA A 74 2.46 11.80 0.39
C ALA A 74 3.89 11.58 0.93
N VAL A 75 3.98 10.86 2.04
CA VAL A 75 5.24 10.37 2.60
C VAL A 75 5.23 8.85 2.53
N CYS A 76 6.30 8.29 1.99
CA CYS A 76 6.43 6.86 1.73
C CYS A 76 7.41 6.21 2.69
N SER A 77 7.11 4.99 3.15
CA SER A 77 8.04 4.11 3.85
C SER A 77 7.87 2.67 3.40
N CYS A 78 8.90 1.83 3.48
CA CYS A 78 8.72 0.40 3.20
C CYS A 78 7.80 -0.25 4.25
N GLN A 79 6.99 -1.20 3.82
CA GLN A 79 6.19 -2.03 4.73
C GLN A 79 7.11 -2.85 5.64
N LYS A 80 6.55 -3.37 6.74
CA LYS A 80 7.30 -4.21 7.68
C LYS A 80 7.95 -5.40 6.96
N ASN A 81 9.24 -5.62 7.23
CA ASN A 81 10.09 -6.67 6.64
C ASN A 81 10.51 -6.46 5.17
N TYR A 82 10.15 -5.34 4.55
CA TYR A 82 10.71 -4.95 3.25
C TYR A 82 11.88 -3.99 3.47
N ILE A 83 12.89 -4.09 2.60
CA ILE A 83 14.12 -3.31 2.67
C ILE A 83 14.23 -2.35 1.49
N GLY A 84 15.09 -1.34 1.62
CA GLY A 84 15.35 -0.33 0.60
C GLY A 84 14.70 1.00 0.91
N THR A 85 14.50 1.81 -0.14
CA THR A 85 13.85 3.12 -0.05
C THR A 85 12.71 3.16 -1.08
N PRO A 86 11.50 3.64 -0.71
CA PRO A 86 10.42 3.82 -1.67
C PRO A 86 10.85 4.70 -2.85
N PRO A 87 10.38 4.43 -4.08
CA PRO A 87 9.38 3.42 -4.45
C PRO A 87 9.97 2.01 -4.72
N ALA A 88 11.27 1.82 -4.47
CA ALA A 88 12.00 0.59 -4.76
C ALA A 88 12.13 -0.33 -3.54
N CYS A 89 11.11 -0.36 -2.69
CA CYS A 89 11.05 -1.34 -1.60
C CYS A 89 10.99 -2.74 -2.18
N ARG A 90 11.79 -3.66 -1.61
CA ARG A 90 11.91 -5.04 -2.08
C ARG A 90 12.03 -6.00 -0.90
N PRO A 91 11.71 -7.29 -1.08
CA PRO A 91 11.97 -8.27 -0.05
C PRO A 91 13.46 -8.34 0.30
N GLU A 92 13.77 -8.91 1.47
CA GLU A 92 15.15 -9.13 1.90
C GLU A 92 15.89 -10.06 0.93
N CYS A 93 15.20 -11.10 0.44
CA CYS A 93 15.69 -12.01 -0.58
C CYS A 93 14.54 -12.56 -1.45
N THR A 94 14.91 -13.03 -2.63
CA THR A 94 14.10 -13.80 -3.57
C THR A 94 14.72 -15.16 -3.86
N VAL A 95 16.05 -15.26 -3.70
CA VAL A 95 16.84 -16.48 -3.86
C VAL A 95 17.84 -16.61 -2.70
N SER A 96 18.18 -17.85 -2.32
CA SER A 96 19.08 -18.09 -1.17
C SER A 96 20.48 -17.48 -1.35
N SER A 97 20.96 -17.32 -2.58
CA SER A 97 22.25 -16.69 -2.86
C SER A 97 22.32 -15.20 -2.50
N GLU A 98 21.18 -14.55 -2.25
CA GLU A 98 21.14 -13.17 -1.71
C GLU A 98 21.33 -13.13 -0.18
N CYS A 99 21.26 -14.29 0.48
CA CYS A 99 21.45 -14.42 1.92
C CYS A 99 22.91 -14.73 2.27
N PRO A 100 23.32 -14.48 3.53
CA PRO A 100 24.53 -15.06 4.10
C PRO A 100 24.58 -16.60 3.94
N GLN A 101 25.78 -17.19 3.88
CA GLN A 101 25.96 -18.62 3.61
C GLN A 101 25.31 -19.54 4.65
N ASP A 102 25.13 -19.04 5.88
CA ASP A 102 24.51 -19.70 7.02
C ASP A 102 22.97 -19.53 7.07
N LYS A 103 22.37 -18.90 6.05
CA LYS A 103 20.92 -18.63 5.97
C LYS A 103 20.35 -19.06 4.63
N ALA A 104 19.07 -19.37 4.57
CA ALA A 104 18.35 -19.66 3.34
C ALA A 104 17.24 -18.63 3.10
N CYS A 105 16.89 -18.39 1.84
CA CYS A 105 15.75 -17.54 1.52
C CYS A 105 14.46 -18.34 1.68
N MET A 106 13.68 -18.02 2.72
CA MET A 106 12.36 -18.60 2.95
C MET A 106 11.37 -17.50 3.27
N ASN A 107 10.21 -17.54 2.61
CA ASN A 107 9.18 -16.50 2.76
C ASN A 107 9.75 -15.08 2.59
N GLN A 108 10.58 -14.88 1.57
CA GLN A 108 11.20 -13.59 1.22
C GLN A 108 12.18 -13.04 2.27
N ARG A 109 12.69 -13.92 3.15
CA ARG A 109 13.61 -13.55 4.25
C ARG A 109 14.77 -14.52 4.41
N CYS A 110 15.90 -13.99 4.88
CA CYS A 110 17.10 -14.77 5.16
C CYS A 110 17.03 -15.36 6.58
N ILE A 111 16.57 -16.60 6.66
CA ILE A 111 16.38 -17.31 7.93
C ILE A 111 17.31 -18.51 8.04
N ASP A 112 17.64 -18.89 9.27
CA ASP A 112 18.38 -20.14 9.53
C ASP A 112 17.48 -21.34 9.19
N PRO A 113 17.88 -22.23 8.27
CA PRO A 113 17.10 -23.41 7.92
C PRO A 113 17.20 -24.56 8.93
N CYS A 114 18.05 -24.49 9.96
CA CYS A 114 18.24 -25.59 10.91
C CYS A 114 17.06 -25.91 11.85
N PRO A 115 16.31 -24.92 12.39
CA PRO A 115 15.25 -25.20 13.35
C PRO A 115 14.18 -26.16 12.79
N GLY A 116 14.09 -27.35 13.39
CA GLY A 116 13.13 -28.38 13.02
C GLY A 116 13.54 -29.31 11.86
N THR A 117 14.76 -29.20 11.34
CA THR A 117 15.22 -30.06 10.24
C THR A 117 15.92 -31.35 10.69
N CYS A 118 16.73 -31.29 11.75
CA CYS A 118 17.49 -32.45 12.22
C CYS A 118 16.77 -33.20 13.34
N GLY A 119 17.04 -34.51 13.41
CA GLY A 119 16.50 -35.42 14.40
C GLY A 119 17.12 -35.25 15.80
N LEU A 120 16.66 -36.05 16.76
CA LEU A 120 17.15 -36.00 18.14
C LEU A 120 18.63 -36.40 18.23
N ASN A 121 19.39 -35.71 19.09
CA ASN A 121 20.85 -35.87 19.27
C ASN A 121 21.70 -35.63 18.00
N ALA A 122 21.13 -34.98 16.98
CA ALA A 122 21.87 -34.53 15.80
C ALA A 122 22.24 -33.04 15.92
N ARG A 123 23.40 -32.67 15.38
CA ARG A 123 23.80 -31.28 15.15
C ARG A 123 23.41 -30.86 13.74
N CYS A 124 22.94 -29.62 13.59
CA CYS A 124 22.68 -29.01 12.31
C CYS A 124 23.76 -27.99 11.97
N ASN A 125 24.30 -28.06 10.76
CA ASN A 125 25.18 -27.04 10.20
C ASN A 125 24.64 -26.61 8.85
N VAL A 126 24.61 -25.31 8.58
CA VAL A 126 24.17 -24.79 7.28
C VAL A 126 25.38 -24.70 6.35
N ILE A 127 25.29 -25.37 5.20
CA ILE A 127 26.34 -25.35 4.16
C ILE A 127 25.69 -24.92 2.85
N ASN A 128 26.12 -23.79 2.29
CA ASN A 128 25.56 -23.22 1.07
C ASN A 128 24.03 -23.12 1.12
N HIS A 129 23.49 -22.51 2.20
CA HIS A 129 22.06 -22.32 2.44
C HIS A 129 21.27 -23.62 2.71
N ASN A 130 21.93 -24.79 2.78
CA ASN A 130 21.28 -26.07 3.03
C ASN A 130 21.60 -26.59 4.44
N PRO A 131 20.60 -27.02 5.22
CA PRO A 131 20.82 -27.63 6.52
C PRO A 131 21.40 -29.04 6.33
N ILE A 132 22.55 -29.29 6.95
CA ILE A 132 23.23 -30.59 6.97
C ILE A 132 23.18 -31.14 8.39
N CYS A 133 22.52 -32.28 8.54
CA CYS A 133 22.38 -32.97 9.81
C CYS A 133 23.49 -34.02 9.97
N SER A 134 24.10 -34.06 11.14
CA SER A 134 25.05 -35.13 11.51
C SER A 134 24.88 -35.51 12.98
N CYS A 135 25.16 -36.76 13.35
CA CYS A 135 25.08 -37.16 14.75
C CYS A 135 26.12 -36.40 15.58
N SER A 136 25.74 -36.06 16.81
CA SER A 136 26.65 -35.45 17.78
C SER A 136 27.79 -36.44 18.14
N PRO A 137 28.96 -35.95 18.59
CA PRO A 137 30.06 -36.83 18.98
C PRO A 137 29.63 -37.91 19.99
N GLY A 138 29.96 -39.18 19.72
CA GLY A 138 29.56 -40.33 20.54
C GLY A 138 28.14 -40.87 20.27
N PHE A 139 27.50 -40.42 19.18
CA PHE A 139 26.21 -40.92 18.72
C PHE A 139 26.30 -41.37 17.24
N THR A 140 25.51 -42.38 16.88
CA THR A 140 25.39 -42.93 15.52
C THR A 140 23.93 -43.23 15.15
N GLY A 141 23.64 -43.44 13.87
CA GLY A 141 22.29 -43.68 13.35
C GLY A 141 21.87 -42.67 12.28
N ASP A 142 20.57 -42.41 12.17
CA ASP A 142 19.99 -41.50 11.17
C ASP A 142 19.83 -40.08 11.76
N PRO A 143 20.61 -39.09 11.31
CA PRO A 143 20.59 -37.74 11.85
C PRO A 143 19.32 -36.93 11.51
N PHE A 144 18.46 -37.42 10.61
CA PHE A 144 17.16 -36.80 10.32
C PHE A 144 16.04 -37.35 11.21
N ILE A 145 16.23 -38.53 11.81
CA ILE A 145 15.25 -39.17 12.68
C ILE A 145 15.70 -39.09 14.14
N ARG A 146 16.78 -39.80 14.48
CA ARG A 146 17.41 -39.79 15.80
C ARG A 146 18.78 -40.46 15.74
N CYS A 147 19.72 -39.93 16.51
CA CYS A 147 20.98 -40.59 16.79
C CYS A 147 20.94 -41.28 18.18
N LEU A 148 21.54 -42.46 18.25
CA LEU A 148 21.66 -43.30 19.43
C LEU A 148 23.12 -43.30 19.92
N PRO A 149 23.38 -43.45 21.23
CA PRO A 149 24.74 -43.57 21.73
C PRO A 149 25.52 -44.69 21.01
N GLU A 150 26.75 -44.41 20.62
CA GLU A 150 27.63 -45.42 20.03
C GLU A 150 27.98 -46.49 21.07
N GLU A 151 27.73 -47.76 20.75
CA GLU A 151 28.24 -48.85 21.58
C GLU A 151 29.75 -48.95 21.39
N LYS A 152 30.51 -48.70 22.46
CA LYS A 152 31.93 -49.02 22.47
C LYS A 152 32.05 -50.54 22.50
N LEU A 153 32.53 -51.14 21.40
CA LEU A 153 32.96 -52.53 21.46
C LEU A 153 34.01 -52.66 22.57
N PRO A 154 33.95 -53.70 23.43
CA PRO A 154 35.01 -53.94 24.39
C PRO A 154 36.33 -54.12 23.64
N GLU A 155 37.35 -53.36 24.06
CA GLU A 155 38.71 -53.51 23.52
C GLU A 155 39.16 -54.98 23.69
N PRO A 156 39.79 -55.59 22.67
CA PRO A 156 40.36 -56.92 22.80
C PRO A 156 41.35 -56.92 23.97
N LYS A 157 41.13 -57.79 24.96
CA LYS A 157 42.11 -58.03 26.00
C LYS A 157 43.28 -58.79 25.36
N GLU A 158 44.44 -58.15 25.26
CA GLU A 158 45.71 -58.75 24.82
C GLU A 158 46.27 -59.71 25.88
#